data_AF-A0A6A6SIQ1-F1
#
_entry.id   AF-A0A6A6SIQ1-F1
#
_cell.length_a   1.000
_cell.length_b   1.000
_cell.length_c   1.000
_cell.angle_alpha   90.00
_cell.angle_beta   90.00
_cell.angle_gamma   90.00
#
_symmetry.space_group_name_H-M   'P 1'
#
loop_
_entity.id
_entity.type
_entity.pdbx_description
1 polymer ?
#
loop_
_entity_poly.entity_id
_entity_poly.type
_entity_poly.pdbx_seq_one_letter_code
_entity_poly.pdbx_strand_id
1 'polypeptide(L)' 'MPAGTHQFVLANAAPELEHAFAKQLPRYNPTTRVLFHGTSLDRLPSILAQGLK' A
#
# COMPACT_ATOMS: atom_id res chain seq x y z
N MET A 1 -18.04 -16.90 -2.83
CA MET A 1 -18.50 -15.56 -3.25
C MET A 1 -19.72 -15.73 -4.13
N PRO A 2 -20.78 -14.93 -3.97
CA PRO A 2 -21.95 -14.98 -4.84
C PRO A 2 -21.57 -14.79 -6.33
N ALA A 3 -22.37 -15.37 -7.25
CA ALA A 3 -22.19 -15.13 -8.68
C ALA A 3 -22.26 -13.62 -8.98
N GLY A 4 -21.36 -13.13 -9.85
CA GLY A 4 -21.23 -11.70 -10.17
C GLY A 4 -20.29 -10.91 -9.25
N THR A 5 -19.61 -11.57 -8.30
CA THR A 5 -18.59 -10.90 -7.49
C THR A 5 -17.28 -10.73 -8.27
N HIS A 6 -16.80 -9.49 -8.37
CA HIS A 6 -15.49 -9.17 -8.94
C HIS A 6 -14.52 -8.74 -7.84
N GLN A 7 -13.29 -9.23 -7.89
CA GLN A 7 -12.21 -8.84 -6.99
C GLN A 7 -11.14 -8.10 -7.80
N PHE A 8 -10.62 -7.04 -7.21
CA PHE A 8 -9.61 -6.20 -7.84
C PHE A 8 -8.38 -6.14 -6.93
N VAL A 9 -7.20 -6.10 -7.55
CA VAL A 9 -5.95 -5.74 -6.88
C VAL A 9 -5.53 -4.39 -7.45
N LEU A 10 -5.38 -3.41 -6.57
CA LEU A 10 -4.93 -2.08 -6.92
C LEU A 10 -3.52 -1.91 -6.40
N ALA A 11 -2.59 -1.53 -7.28
CA ALA A 11 -1.26 -1.10 -6.87
C ALA A 11 -1.26 0.41 -6.61
N ASN A 12 -0.47 0.87 -5.64
CA ASN A 12 -0.38 2.29 -5.31
C ASN A 12 0.07 3.09 -6.54
N ALA A 13 -0.44 4.32 -6.69
CA ALA A 13 -0.23 5.16 -7.86
C ALA A 13 0.61 6.41 -7.55
N ALA A 14 1.30 6.44 -6.41
CA ALA A 14 2.09 7.59 -5.96
C ALA A 14 3.61 7.32 -6.02
N PRO A 15 4.26 7.46 -7.20
CA PRO A 15 5.70 7.25 -7.38
C PRO A 15 6.58 8.01 -6.39
N GLU A 16 6.17 9.23 -6.00
CA GLU A 16 6.87 10.06 -5.02
C GLU A 16 6.98 9.38 -3.65
N LEU A 17 5.89 8.76 -3.18
CA LEU A 17 5.87 8.04 -1.90
C LEU A 17 6.73 6.77 -1.96
N GLU A 18 6.67 6.05 -3.08
CA GLU A 18 7.51 4.87 -3.30
C GLU A 18 9.00 5.23 -3.32
N HIS A 19 9.36 6.30 -4.02
CA HIS A 19 10.73 6.79 -4.11
C HIS A 19 11.24 7.29 -2.75
N ALA A 20 10.41 8.02 -2.00
CA ALA A 20 10.75 8.48 -0.65
C ALA A 20 10.97 7.31 0.32
N PHE A 21 10.14 6.28 0.27
CA PHE A 21 10.30 5.07 1.07
C PHE A 21 11.57 4.29 0.66
N ALA A 22 11.81 4.13 -0.64
CA ALA A 22 12.98 3.43 -1.15
C ALA A 22 14.31 4.06 -0.71
N LYS A 23 14.36 5.40 -0.55
CA LYS A 23 15.54 6.11 -0.01
C LYS A 23 15.85 5.75 1.45
N GLN A 24 14.86 5.33 2.23
CA GLN A 24 15.03 4.98 3.64
C GLN A 24 15.45 3.51 3.83
N LEU A 25 15.23 2.68 2.80
CA LEU A 25 15.63 1.28 2.83
C LEU A 25 17.13 1.15 2.51
N PRO A 26 17.90 0.39 3.30
CA PRO A 26 19.24 0.02 2.87
C PRO A 26 19.13 -0.93 1.66
N ARG A 27 20.18 -0.97 0.84
CA ARG A 27 20.23 -1.74 -0.42
C ARG A 27 19.84 -3.22 -0.25
N TYR A 28 20.05 -3.77 0.94
CA TYR A 28 19.52 -5.05 1.38
C TYR A 28 19.20 -4.98 2.88
N ASN A 29 17.94 -5.24 3.25
CA ASN A 29 17.56 -5.49 4.63
C ASN A 29 16.79 -6.82 4.72
N PRO A 30 17.38 -7.87 5.32
CA PRO A 30 16.72 -9.16 5.48
C PRO A 30 15.51 -9.11 6.42
N THR A 31 15.28 -7.99 7.13
CA THR A 31 14.13 -7.82 8.02
C THR A 31 12.95 -7.07 7.39
N THR A 32 13.05 -6.65 6.12
CA THR A 32 11.90 -6.06 5.41
C THR A 32 10.76 -7.09 5.31
N ARG A 33 9.53 -6.67 5.62
CA ARG A 33 8.33 -7.52 5.59
C ARG A 33 7.21 -6.83 4.84
N VAL A 34 6.40 -7.61 4.15
CA VAL A 34 5.08 -7.19 3.65
C VAL A 34 4.05 -7.56 4.71
N LEU A 35 3.26 -6.59 5.14
CA LEU A 35 2.23 -6.76 6.17
C LEU A 35 0.87 -6.34 5.61
N PHE A 36 -0.20 -6.98 6.11
CA PHE A 36 -1.57 -6.60 5.78
C PHE A 36 -2.12 -5.62 6.83
N HIS A 37 -2.79 -4.56 6.36
CA HIS A 37 -3.47 -3.60 7.22
C HIS A 37 -4.94 -3.48 6.77
N GLY A 38 -5.86 -3.90 7.63
CA GLY A 38 -7.30 -3.71 7.42
C GLY A 38 -7.70 -2.26 7.68
N THR A 39 -8.46 -1.66 6.78
CA THR A 39 -8.93 -0.28 6.91
C THR A 39 -10.33 -0.11 6.33
N SER A 40 -10.99 1.00 6.65
CA SER A 40 -12.27 1.36 6.08
C SER A 40 -12.09 2.06 4.72
N LEU A 41 -13.09 1.95 3.83
CA LEU A 41 -12.99 2.47 2.46
C LEU A 41 -12.79 3.99 2.41
N ASP A 42 -13.37 4.73 3.35
CA ASP A 42 -13.24 6.19 3.49
C ASP A 42 -11.81 6.63 3.82
N ARG A 43 -11.00 5.76 4.43
CA ARG A 43 -9.58 6.05 4.72
C ARG A 43 -8.66 5.81 3.53
N LEU A 44 -9.07 5.00 2.55
CA LEU A 44 -8.22 4.64 1.40
C LEU A 44 -7.66 5.86 0.65
N PRO A 45 -8.43 6.92 0.31
CA PRO A 45 -7.88 8.08 -0.38
C PRO A 45 -6.76 8.77 0.40
N SER A 46 -6.92 8.91 1.72
CA SER A 46 -5.90 9.51 2.57
C SER A 46 -4.63 8.65 2.67
N ILE A 47 -4.79 7.32 2.79
CA ILE A 47 -3.67 6.38 2.88
C ILE A 47 -2.89 6.33 1.56
N LEU A 48 -3.58 6.33 0.43
CA LEU A 48 -2.92 6.34 -0.90
C LEU A 48 -2.18 7.65 -1.16
N ALA A 49 -2.74 8.79 -0.73
CA ALA A 49 -2.14 10.10 -0.97
C ALA A 49 -1.03 10.49 0.03
N GLN A 50 -1.09 9.99 1.28
CA GLN A 50 -0.24 10.48 2.37
C GLN A 50 0.48 9.36 3.15
N GLY A 51 0.22 8.10 2.83
CA GLY A 51 0.66 6.95 3.61
C GLY A 51 -0.24 6.65 4.82
N LEU A 52 0.04 5.54 5.48
CA LEU A 52 -0.67 5.12 6.68
C LEU A 52 -0.25 5.98 7.88
N LYS A 53 -1.23 6.60 8.57
CA LYS A 53 -1.08 7.29 9.85
C LYS A 53 -1.71 6.48 10.97
#